data_AF-A0A7M3YZS1-F1
#
_entry.id   AF-A0A7M3YZS1-F1
#
_cell.length_a   1.000
_cell.length_b   1.000
_cell.length_c   1.000
_cell.angle_alpha   90.00
_cell.angle_beta   90.00
_cell.angle_gamma   90.00
#
_symmetry.space_group_name_H-M   'P 1'
#
loop_
_entity.id
_entity.type
_entity.pdbx_description
1 polymer ?
#
loop_
_entity_poly.entity_id
_entity_poly.type
_entity_poly.pdbx_seq_one_letter_code
_entity_poly.pdbx_strand_id
1 'polypeptide(L)'
;MSLPTKRDLGQYFTRDAVWLRPHIKTHLQTLQSIYASCVDPFAGDGHLLTLASEMGFQTHGHDLDPGRCSANGWGKPIDSIRHVTHYEGGFILTNPPYLAKNSAKRIKSPMADYFSPGFVPHVDPKKLIVLDDLFKLAIERTIQVYDDSIWIVPESGIQDLNQLPEWKTMLHSITILEANPFLDTEHPVCVMVFSKSNPLQQVWKNDTMLGTYDELHQKHLRALNTSSSAVEMTFNDPLGALGYRAVDGTKEDDSMRIKFCRGDELGYDRQRIKVSSRHLTYISTSVPEPMLDRVIEEANRRIEAYRTATHDVFLTAFMGNTKNGHRRRRLDYYLSRRIFNASFLSVKALDSET
;
A
#
# COMPACT_ATOMS: atom_id res chain seq x y z
N MET A 1 -27.31 -16.41 14.81
CA MET A 1 -26.45 -15.76 13.80
C MET A 1 -25.44 -16.78 13.34
N SER A 2 -25.19 -16.93 12.04
CA SER A 2 -24.13 -17.80 11.54
C SER A 2 -22.76 -17.30 11.99
N LEU A 3 -21.83 -18.21 12.27
CA LEU A 3 -20.45 -17.86 12.62
C LEU A 3 -19.79 -17.11 11.45
N PRO A 4 -19.00 -16.05 11.69
CA PRO A 4 -18.26 -15.35 10.65
C PRO A 4 -17.32 -16.30 9.88
N THR A 5 -17.23 -16.14 8.56
CA THR A 5 -16.29 -16.90 7.72
C THR A 5 -14.91 -16.24 7.69
N LYS A 6 -13.87 -16.98 7.26
CA LYS A 6 -12.51 -16.45 7.02
C LYS A 6 -12.50 -15.14 6.23
N ARG A 7 -13.38 -15.04 5.22
CA ARG A 7 -13.57 -13.86 4.38
C ARG A 7 -14.19 -12.68 5.14
N ASP A 8 -15.12 -12.95 6.06
CA ASP A 8 -15.77 -11.92 6.88
C ASP A 8 -14.79 -11.29 7.88
N LEU A 9 -13.77 -12.06 8.29
CA LEU A 9 -12.71 -11.65 9.21
C LEU A 9 -11.47 -11.07 8.50
N GLY A 10 -11.41 -11.12 7.16
CA GLY A 10 -10.25 -10.62 6.40
C GLY A 10 -8.95 -11.41 6.64
N GLN A 11 -9.03 -12.68 7.02
CA GLN A 11 -7.86 -13.48 7.39
C GLN A 11 -7.13 -14.04 6.16
N TYR A 12 -5.80 -13.87 6.11
CA TYR A 12 -4.89 -14.49 5.14
C TYR A 12 -3.73 -15.15 5.90
N PHE A 13 -3.34 -16.38 5.54
CA PHE A 13 -2.32 -17.11 6.28
C PHE A 13 -0.97 -17.04 5.57
N THR A 14 0.05 -16.62 6.31
CA THR A 14 1.45 -16.62 5.86
C THR A 14 1.91 -18.08 5.65
N ARG A 15 2.43 -18.41 4.46
CA ARG A 15 2.87 -19.77 4.11
C ARG A 15 4.32 -19.86 3.67
N ASP A 16 4.89 -18.75 3.21
CA ASP A 16 6.25 -18.68 2.70
C ASP A 16 7.06 -17.67 3.53
N ALA A 17 8.36 -17.91 3.66
CA ALA A 17 9.33 -17.04 4.31
C ALA A 17 9.88 -15.93 3.39
N VAL A 18 9.32 -15.72 2.18
CA VAL A 18 9.70 -14.60 1.29
C VAL A 18 9.60 -13.21 1.91
N TRP A 19 8.88 -13.03 3.03
CA TRP A 19 8.88 -11.77 3.78
C TRP A 19 10.12 -11.59 4.66
N LEU A 20 10.76 -12.70 5.06
CA LEU A 20 11.93 -12.76 5.94
C LEU A 20 13.22 -12.49 5.13
N ARG A 21 13.27 -11.28 4.56
CA ARG A 21 14.43 -10.78 3.80
C ARG A 21 15.66 -10.60 4.70
N PRO A 22 16.88 -10.57 4.15
CA PRO A 22 18.11 -10.50 4.93
C PRO A 22 18.13 -9.36 5.96
N HIS A 23 17.70 -8.16 5.60
CA HIS A 23 17.64 -7.01 6.53
C HIS A 23 16.58 -7.18 7.63
N ILE A 24 15.48 -7.87 7.35
CA ILE A 24 14.47 -8.23 8.37
C ILE A 24 15.05 -9.26 9.35
N LYS A 25 15.82 -10.26 8.86
CA LYS A 25 16.53 -11.21 9.72
C LYS A 25 17.54 -10.50 10.63
N THR A 26 18.32 -9.57 10.09
CA THR A 26 19.28 -8.77 10.88
C THR A 26 18.55 -7.92 11.93
N HIS A 27 17.40 -7.34 11.60
CA HIS A 27 16.60 -6.60 12.56
C HIS A 27 16.06 -7.51 13.67
N LEU A 28 15.51 -8.68 13.35
CA LEU A 28 15.06 -9.68 14.34
C LEU A 28 16.18 -10.15 15.27
N GLN A 29 17.40 -10.34 14.76
CA GLN A 29 18.58 -10.64 15.58
C GLN A 29 18.90 -9.52 16.57
N THR A 30 18.72 -8.27 16.15
CA THR A 30 18.86 -7.11 17.05
C THR A 30 17.79 -7.15 18.14
N LEU A 31 16.52 -7.42 17.77
CA LEU A 31 15.41 -7.55 18.72
C LEU A 31 15.65 -8.68 19.74
N GLN A 32 16.31 -9.78 19.35
CA GLN A 32 16.66 -10.87 20.27
C GLN A 32 17.56 -10.44 21.43
N SER A 33 18.36 -9.39 21.26
CA SER A 33 19.18 -8.84 22.34
C SER A 33 18.41 -7.94 23.31
N ILE A 34 17.19 -7.53 22.95
CA ILE A 34 16.37 -6.55 23.67
C ILE A 34 15.14 -7.23 24.30
N TYR A 35 14.53 -8.17 23.58
CA TYR A 35 13.25 -8.77 23.89
C TYR A 35 13.39 -10.28 24.11
N ALA A 36 12.74 -10.78 25.16
CA ALA A 36 12.62 -12.21 25.42
C ALA A 36 11.43 -12.82 24.68
N SER A 37 10.40 -12.01 24.41
CA SER A 37 9.11 -12.48 23.92
C SER A 37 8.74 -11.89 22.56
N CYS A 38 8.05 -12.70 21.76
CA CYS A 38 7.42 -12.32 20.51
C CYS A 38 5.91 -12.53 20.64
N VAL A 39 5.14 -11.51 20.27
CA VAL A 39 3.69 -11.51 20.39
C VAL A 39 3.07 -11.40 18.99
N ASP A 40 2.13 -12.30 18.69
CA ASP A 40 1.28 -12.19 17.50
C ASP A 40 -0.19 -11.96 17.95
N PRO A 41 -0.67 -10.71 17.91
CA PRO A 41 -2.04 -10.37 18.31
C PRO A 41 -3.12 -10.90 17.36
N PHE A 42 -2.73 -11.42 16.18
CA PHE A 42 -3.63 -11.93 15.13
C PHE A 42 -3.12 -13.28 14.64
N ALA A 43 -2.79 -14.17 15.58
CA ALA A 43 -1.92 -15.32 15.38
C ALA A 43 -2.42 -16.35 14.36
N GLY A 44 -3.72 -16.42 14.07
CA GLY A 44 -4.24 -17.24 12.99
C GLY A 44 -3.94 -18.73 13.19
N ASP A 45 -3.05 -19.28 12.36
CA ASP A 45 -2.59 -20.67 12.48
C ASP A 45 -1.22 -20.81 13.18
N GLY A 46 -0.68 -19.72 13.72
CA GLY A 46 0.54 -19.74 14.52
C GLY A 46 1.84 -19.86 13.72
N HIS A 47 1.79 -19.70 12.39
CA HIS A 47 2.98 -19.85 11.54
C HIS A 47 4.10 -18.87 11.93
N LEU A 48 3.77 -17.58 12.15
CA LEU A 48 4.75 -16.57 12.56
C LEU A 48 5.31 -16.85 13.97
N LEU A 49 4.48 -17.34 14.88
CA LEU A 49 4.92 -17.73 16.23
C LEU A 49 5.85 -18.95 16.20
N THR A 50 5.58 -19.93 15.33
CA THR A 50 6.47 -21.08 15.16
C THR A 50 7.86 -20.62 14.75
N LEU A 51 7.93 -19.73 13.75
CA LEU A 51 9.18 -19.13 13.29
C LEU A 51 9.89 -18.33 14.40
N ALA A 52 9.16 -17.52 15.17
CA ALA A 52 9.73 -16.79 16.29
C ALA A 52 10.27 -17.74 17.39
N SER A 53 9.58 -18.85 17.66
CA SER A 53 10.04 -19.87 18.60
C SER A 53 11.32 -20.55 18.13
N GLU A 54 11.44 -20.86 16.83
CA GLU A 54 12.66 -21.41 16.23
C GLU A 54 13.85 -20.45 16.32
N MET A 55 13.57 -19.14 16.32
CA MET A 55 14.56 -18.09 16.56
C MET A 55 14.89 -17.90 18.04
N GLY A 56 14.23 -18.61 18.95
CA GLY A 56 14.53 -18.62 20.39
C GLY A 56 13.70 -17.65 21.24
N PHE A 57 12.63 -17.07 20.71
CA PHE A 57 11.72 -16.21 21.49
C PHE A 57 10.69 -17.04 22.26
N GLN A 58 10.32 -16.58 23.45
CA GLN A 58 9.05 -17.00 24.07
C GLN A 58 7.89 -16.42 23.25
N THR A 59 6.87 -17.22 22.96
CA THR A 59 5.80 -16.82 22.04
C THR A 59 4.46 -16.65 22.74
N HIS A 60 3.73 -15.61 22.33
CA HIS A 60 2.38 -15.34 22.80
C HIS A 60 1.45 -15.08 21.61
N GLY A 61 0.40 -15.90 21.48
CA GLY A 61 -0.57 -15.77 20.41
C GLY A 61 -1.94 -15.36 20.92
N HIS A 62 -2.63 -14.52 20.15
CA HIS A 62 -4.03 -14.17 20.35
C HIS A 62 -4.80 -14.25 19.04
N ASP A 63 -6.08 -14.59 19.13
CA ASP A 63 -7.00 -14.58 17.98
C ASP A 63 -8.42 -14.26 18.46
N LEU A 64 -9.26 -13.80 17.53
CA LEU A 64 -10.69 -13.59 17.75
C LEU A 64 -11.49 -14.89 17.58
N ASP A 65 -10.95 -15.87 16.86
CA ASP A 65 -11.58 -17.16 16.59
C ASP A 65 -11.41 -18.13 17.78
N PRO A 66 -12.50 -18.53 18.48
CA PRO A 66 -12.43 -19.47 19.59
C PRO A 66 -11.91 -20.85 19.22
N GLY A 67 -12.13 -21.32 17.99
CA GLY A 67 -11.59 -22.58 17.52
C GLY A 67 -10.07 -22.53 17.43
N ARG A 68 -9.51 -21.43 16.94
CA ARG A 68 -8.06 -21.21 16.85
C ARG A 68 -7.42 -21.07 18.22
N CYS A 69 -8.03 -20.29 19.11
CA CYS A 69 -7.52 -20.14 20.47
C CYS A 69 -7.49 -21.49 21.21
N SER A 70 -8.56 -22.29 21.09
CA SER A 70 -8.62 -23.61 21.72
C SER A 70 -7.61 -24.59 21.12
N ALA A 71 -7.46 -24.62 19.79
CA ALA A 71 -6.55 -25.55 19.12
C ALA A 71 -5.07 -25.28 19.41
N ASN A 72 -4.70 -24.02 19.63
CA ASN A 72 -3.31 -23.61 19.86
C ASN A 72 -2.99 -23.30 21.32
N GLY A 73 -3.95 -23.47 22.24
CA GLY A 73 -3.72 -23.23 23.68
C GLY A 73 -3.55 -21.75 24.04
N TRP A 74 -4.07 -20.82 23.24
CA TRP A 74 -3.96 -19.37 23.46
C TRP A 74 -4.97 -18.80 24.47
N GLY A 75 -5.82 -19.66 25.05
CA GLY A 75 -6.81 -19.26 26.06
C GLY A 75 -8.11 -18.74 25.45
N LYS A 76 -8.67 -17.67 26.01
CA LYS A 76 -9.93 -17.09 25.55
C LYS A 76 -9.73 -16.21 24.30
N PRO A 77 -10.72 -16.10 23.41
CA PRO A 77 -10.67 -15.16 22.29
C PRO A 77 -10.46 -13.72 22.74
N ILE A 78 -9.60 -13.00 22.03
CA ILE A 78 -9.29 -11.60 22.28
C ILE A 78 -9.43 -10.81 20.98
N ASP A 79 -10.17 -9.72 21.04
CA ASP A 79 -10.20 -8.71 19.98
C ASP A 79 -9.02 -7.76 20.14
N SER A 80 -7.89 -8.10 19.54
CA SER A 80 -6.64 -7.35 19.71
C SER A 80 -6.67 -5.93 19.12
N ILE A 81 -7.64 -5.59 18.25
CA ILE A 81 -7.83 -4.20 17.79
C ILE A 81 -8.47 -3.39 18.92
N ARG A 82 -9.47 -3.94 19.62
CA ARG A 82 -10.16 -3.22 20.71
C ARG A 82 -9.40 -3.29 22.03
N HIS A 83 -8.68 -4.38 22.27
CA HIS A 83 -7.94 -4.64 23.50
C HIS A 83 -6.57 -5.25 23.20
N VAL A 84 -5.54 -4.40 23.13
CA VAL A 84 -4.15 -4.83 22.95
C VAL A 84 -3.63 -5.37 24.28
N THR A 85 -3.34 -6.67 24.34
CA THR A 85 -2.66 -7.29 25.48
C THR A 85 -1.18 -6.94 25.43
N HIS A 86 -0.61 -6.47 26.54
CA HIS A 86 0.81 -6.12 26.65
C HIS A 86 1.58 -7.22 27.39
N TYR A 87 2.75 -7.56 26.85
CA TYR A 87 3.71 -8.48 27.46
C TYR A 87 5.01 -7.71 27.68
N GLU A 88 5.46 -7.65 28.94
CA GLU A 88 6.73 -7.05 29.30
C GLU A 88 7.88 -7.78 28.59
N GLY A 89 8.83 -7.02 28.03
CA GLY A 89 9.92 -7.60 27.24
C GLY A 89 9.45 -8.26 25.94
N GLY A 90 8.26 -7.90 25.44
CA GLY A 90 7.72 -8.36 24.18
C GLY A 90 7.81 -7.35 23.04
N PHE A 91 7.99 -7.84 21.81
CA PHE A 91 7.76 -7.09 20.57
C PHE A 91 6.68 -7.79 19.73
N ILE A 92 6.17 -7.11 18.71
CA ILE A 92 5.10 -7.64 17.85
C ILE A 92 5.68 -8.19 16.54
N LEU A 93 5.25 -9.39 16.14
CA LEU A 93 5.45 -9.95 14.80
C LEU A 93 4.11 -10.51 14.33
N THR A 94 3.52 -9.93 13.29
CA THR A 94 2.16 -10.29 12.92
C THR A 94 1.82 -10.08 11.45
N ASN A 95 0.75 -10.76 11.05
CA ASN A 95 0.02 -10.56 9.82
C ASN A 95 -1.46 -10.29 10.17
N PRO A 96 -1.86 -9.02 10.31
CA PRO A 96 -3.20 -8.66 10.77
C PRO A 96 -4.29 -8.98 9.73
N PRO A 97 -5.59 -8.89 10.09
CA PRO A 97 -6.67 -9.03 9.13
C PRO A 97 -6.69 -7.88 8.10
N TYR A 98 -6.97 -8.19 6.82
CA TYR A 98 -7.15 -7.20 5.75
C TYR A 98 -8.60 -7.15 5.30
N LEU A 99 -9.28 -6.05 5.60
CA LEU A 99 -10.66 -5.80 5.17
C LEU A 99 -10.97 -4.30 5.18
N ALA A 100 -10.84 -3.68 4.01
CA ALA A 100 -11.22 -2.29 3.83
C ALA A 100 -12.71 -2.02 4.17
N LYS A 101 -12.99 -0.85 4.75
CA LYS A 101 -14.31 -0.35 5.15
C LYS A 101 -15.38 -0.53 4.07
N ASN A 102 -15.05 -0.17 2.84
CA ASN A 102 -15.98 -0.29 1.71
C ASN A 102 -16.27 -1.76 1.37
N SER A 103 -15.28 -2.64 1.49
CA SER A 103 -15.46 -4.08 1.30
C SER A 103 -16.33 -4.67 2.42
N ALA A 104 -16.05 -4.33 3.69
CA ALA A 104 -16.84 -4.77 4.85
C ALA A 104 -18.32 -4.37 4.71
N LYS A 105 -18.61 -3.10 4.37
CA LYS A 105 -19.97 -2.62 4.13
C LYS A 105 -20.66 -3.34 2.98
N ARG A 106 -19.96 -3.55 1.86
CA ARG A 106 -20.52 -4.23 0.68
C ARG A 106 -20.93 -5.66 0.97
N ILE A 107 -20.13 -6.40 1.75
CA ILE A 107 -20.43 -7.79 2.13
C ILE A 107 -21.28 -7.88 3.40
N LYS A 108 -21.68 -6.75 3.99
CA LYS A 108 -22.42 -6.67 5.26
C LYS A 108 -21.72 -7.42 6.40
N SER A 109 -20.38 -7.37 6.42
CA SER A 109 -19.58 -7.99 7.49
C SER A 109 -19.78 -7.22 8.81
N PRO A 110 -19.83 -7.90 9.97
CA PRO A 110 -19.83 -7.25 11.28
C PRO A 110 -18.58 -6.38 11.50
N MET A 111 -17.50 -6.63 10.76
CA MET A 111 -16.29 -5.81 10.82
C MET A 111 -16.51 -4.37 10.35
N ALA A 112 -17.63 -4.06 9.69
CA ALA A 112 -17.97 -2.69 9.31
C ALA A 112 -18.05 -1.75 10.52
N ASP A 113 -18.38 -2.28 11.70
CA ASP A 113 -18.52 -1.49 12.94
C ASP A 113 -17.19 -0.93 13.44
N TYR A 114 -16.05 -1.55 13.12
CA TYR A 114 -14.71 -1.04 13.49
C TYR A 114 -14.42 0.34 12.92
N PHE A 115 -15.11 0.72 11.85
CA PHE A 115 -14.94 2.01 11.19
C PHE A 115 -15.96 3.06 11.66
N SER A 116 -16.72 2.76 12.71
CA SER A 116 -17.66 3.68 13.36
C SER A 116 -16.97 4.44 14.50
N PRO A 117 -17.22 5.75 14.64
CA PRO A 117 -16.66 6.55 15.74
C PRO A 117 -16.92 5.90 17.11
N GLY A 118 -15.87 5.76 17.92
CA GLY A 118 -15.95 5.22 19.28
C GLY A 118 -16.01 3.70 19.40
N PHE A 119 -16.11 2.95 18.29
CA PHE A 119 -16.12 1.47 18.35
C PHE A 119 -14.76 0.90 18.76
N VAL A 120 -13.68 1.42 18.15
CA VAL A 120 -12.30 1.12 18.55
C VAL A 120 -11.86 2.16 19.59
N PRO A 121 -11.53 1.74 20.83
CA PRO A 121 -11.10 2.66 21.87
C PRO A 121 -9.84 3.43 21.49
N HIS A 122 -9.74 4.69 21.94
CA HIS A 122 -8.55 5.55 21.80
C HIS A 122 -8.12 5.87 20.35
N VAL A 123 -8.96 5.58 19.35
CA VAL A 123 -8.77 6.07 17.97
C VAL A 123 -9.51 7.38 17.80
N ASP A 124 -8.79 8.43 17.37
CA ASP A 124 -9.43 9.71 17.00
C ASP A 124 -10.37 9.48 15.81
N PRO A 125 -11.68 9.80 15.94
CA PRO A 125 -12.63 9.69 14.83
C PRO A 125 -12.20 10.40 13.54
N LYS A 126 -11.39 11.47 13.63
CA LYS A 126 -10.85 12.17 12.46
C LYS A 126 -9.88 11.31 11.66
N LYS A 127 -9.15 10.39 12.31
CA LYS A 127 -8.23 9.46 11.63
C LYS A 127 -8.97 8.36 10.86
N LEU A 128 -10.26 8.12 11.12
CA LEU A 128 -11.05 7.07 10.41
C LEU A 128 -11.26 7.34 8.91
N ILE A 129 -10.89 8.52 8.41
CA ILE A 129 -10.81 8.79 6.97
C ILE A 129 -9.61 8.10 6.31
N VAL A 130 -8.53 7.89 7.07
CA VAL A 130 -7.28 7.23 6.62
C VAL A 130 -7.20 5.79 7.14
N LEU A 131 -7.66 5.55 8.37
CA LEU A 131 -7.74 4.22 9.01
C LEU A 131 -8.96 3.44 8.48
N ASP A 132 -9.02 3.26 7.17
CA ASP A 132 -10.14 2.69 6.44
C ASP A 132 -9.96 1.19 6.12
N ASP A 133 -9.01 0.53 6.78
CA ASP A 133 -8.79 -0.92 6.74
C ASP A 133 -8.47 -1.46 8.15
N LEU A 134 -8.80 -2.72 8.43
CA LEU A 134 -8.60 -3.34 9.74
C LEU A 134 -7.13 -3.38 10.15
N PHE A 135 -6.21 -3.67 9.21
CA PHE A 135 -4.78 -3.68 9.52
C PHE A 135 -4.27 -2.30 9.99
N LYS A 136 -4.89 -1.22 9.50
CA LYS A 136 -4.52 0.14 9.91
C LYS A 136 -4.97 0.42 11.33
N LEU A 137 -6.19 0.00 11.69
CA LEU A 137 -6.67 0.08 13.07
C LEU A 137 -5.81 -0.78 14.01
N ALA A 138 -5.38 -1.96 13.55
CA ALA A 138 -4.49 -2.84 14.30
C ALA A 138 -3.12 -2.18 14.59
N ILE A 139 -2.47 -1.61 13.58
CA ILE A 139 -1.21 -0.87 13.76
C ILE A 139 -1.42 0.32 14.70
N GLU A 140 -2.42 1.18 14.44
CA GLU A 140 -2.69 2.38 15.24
C GLU A 140 -2.83 2.08 16.73
N ARG A 141 -3.48 0.97 17.07
CA ARG A 141 -3.68 0.54 18.46
C ARG A 141 -2.43 -0.08 19.07
N THR A 142 -1.68 -0.84 18.28
CA THR A 142 -0.55 -1.62 18.79
C THR A 142 0.71 -0.78 18.99
N ILE A 143 1.00 0.17 18.11
CA ILE A 143 2.18 1.05 18.24
C ILE A 143 2.09 2.01 19.43
N GLN A 144 0.92 2.17 20.04
CA GLN A 144 0.72 2.92 21.28
C GLN A 144 1.15 2.13 22.53
N VAL A 145 1.31 0.82 22.39
CA VAL A 145 1.57 -0.11 23.49
C VAL A 145 2.95 -0.76 23.37
N TYR A 146 3.38 -1.06 22.14
CA TYR A 146 4.65 -1.70 21.85
C TYR A 146 5.63 -0.74 21.18
N ASP A 147 6.87 -0.72 21.66
CA ASP A 147 7.93 0.13 21.14
C ASP A 147 8.52 -0.42 19.81
N ASP A 148 8.48 -1.74 19.59
CA ASP A 148 8.96 -2.41 18.37
C ASP A 148 7.93 -3.39 17.80
N SER A 149 7.74 -3.37 16.48
CA SER A 149 6.78 -4.24 15.80
C SER A 149 7.09 -4.46 14.31
N ILE A 150 6.80 -5.67 13.81
CA ILE A 150 6.99 -6.12 12.43
C ILE A 150 5.64 -6.59 11.87
N TRP A 151 5.25 -6.04 10.73
CA TRP A 151 3.91 -6.22 10.16
C TRP A 151 3.98 -6.63 8.70
N ILE A 152 3.38 -7.77 8.35
CA ILE A 152 3.11 -8.12 6.94
C ILE A 152 1.74 -7.53 6.59
N VAL A 153 1.68 -6.49 5.76
CA VAL A 153 0.46 -5.70 5.51
C VAL A 153 0.30 -5.31 4.05
N PRO A 154 -0.93 -4.93 3.61
CA PRO A 154 -1.15 -4.42 2.27
C PRO A 154 -0.25 -3.23 1.94
N GLU A 155 0.33 -3.25 0.73
CA GLU A 155 1.28 -2.21 0.28
C GLU A 155 0.65 -0.80 0.26
N SER A 156 -0.69 -0.71 0.22
CA SER A 156 -1.41 0.56 0.30
C SER A 156 -1.09 1.36 1.57
N GLY A 157 -0.67 0.73 2.67
CA GLY A 157 -0.30 1.42 3.90
C GLY A 157 0.84 2.44 3.72
N ILE A 158 1.68 2.28 2.69
CA ILE A 158 2.75 3.24 2.36
C ILE A 158 2.17 4.62 2.01
N GLN A 159 1.03 4.67 1.32
CA GLN A 159 0.42 5.93 0.85
C GLN A 159 -0.15 6.77 2.01
N ASP A 160 -0.38 6.15 3.16
CA ASP A 160 -1.02 6.77 4.31
C ASP A 160 -0.01 7.39 5.30
N LEU A 161 1.29 7.09 5.16
CA LEU A 161 2.34 7.50 6.11
C LEU A 161 2.41 9.03 6.32
N ASN A 162 2.18 9.83 5.28
CA ASN A 162 2.16 11.29 5.42
C ASN A 162 0.93 11.83 6.18
N GLN A 163 -0.15 11.05 6.23
CA GLN A 163 -1.36 11.40 6.97
C GLN A 163 -1.37 10.77 8.38
N LEU A 164 -0.38 9.93 8.69
CA LEU A 164 -0.20 9.22 9.96
C LEU A 164 1.20 9.53 10.52
N PRO A 165 1.43 10.75 11.05
CA PRO A 165 2.76 11.21 11.46
C PRO A 165 3.38 10.35 12.57
N GLU A 166 2.57 9.74 13.44
CA GLU A 166 3.07 8.85 14.50
C GLU A 166 3.70 7.58 13.91
N TRP A 167 3.08 7.00 12.88
CA TRP A 167 3.61 5.85 12.17
C TRP A 167 4.94 6.19 11.51
N LYS A 168 4.99 7.34 10.83
CA LYS A 168 6.20 7.82 10.15
C LYS A 168 7.34 8.06 11.14
N THR A 169 7.04 8.61 12.32
CA THR A 169 8.04 8.89 13.37
C THR A 169 8.64 7.59 13.93
N MET A 170 7.85 6.52 14.02
CA MET A 170 8.33 5.20 14.45
C MET A 170 8.84 4.33 13.30
N LEU A 171 8.79 4.78 12.05
CA LEU A 171 9.08 3.91 10.92
C LEU A 171 10.57 3.53 10.89
N HIS A 172 10.86 2.26 11.14
CA HIS A 172 12.20 1.70 10.96
C HIS A 172 12.45 1.40 9.49
N SER A 173 11.57 0.60 8.87
CA SER A 173 11.71 0.25 7.46
C SER A 173 10.40 -0.19 6.81
N ILE A 174 10.37 -0.10 5.48
CA ILE A 174 9.34 -0.66 4.60
C ILE A 174 10.04 -1.61 3.64
N THR A 175 9.49 -2.81 3.43
CA THR A 175 10.00 -3.78 2.46
C THR A 175 8.91 -4.17 1.49
N ILE A 176 8.94 -3.63 0.28
CA ILE A 176 8.02 -3.99 -0.80
C ILE A 176 8.37 -5.39 -1.30
N LEU A 177 7.37 -6.29 -1.29
CA LEU A 177 7.54 -7.67 -1.74
C LEU A 177 6.92 -7.85 -3.13
N GLU A 178 7.73 -8.31 -4.09
CA GLU A 178 7.21 -8.74 -5.39
C GLU A 178 6.69 -10.18 -5.33
N ALA A 179 7.36 -11.07 -4.59
CA ALA A 179 6.82 -12.39 -4.27
C ALA A 179 5.76 -12.29 -3.15
N ASN A 180 4.65 -13.00 -3.29
CA ASN A 180 3.57 -13.00 -2.29
C ASN A 180 3.82 -14.10 -1.23
N PRO A 181 3.84 -13.78 0.07
CA PRO A 181 3.95 -14.79 1.13
C PRO A 181 2.69 -15.64 1.33
N PHE A 182 1.61 -15.35 0.58
CA PHE A 182 0.32 -16.02 0.66
C PHE A 182 0.02 -16.87 -0.57
N LEU A 183 -0.72 -17.97 -0.38
CA LEU A 183 -1.18 -18.84 -1.47
C LEU A 183 -2.62 -18.56 -1.89
N ASP A 184 -3.40 -17.87 -1.06
CA ASP A 184 -4.84 -17.66 -1.19
C ASP A 184 -5.22 -16.24 -1.61
N THR A 185 -4.22 -15.39 -1.91
CA THR A 185 -4.43 -14.03 -2.38
C THR A 185 -3.26 -13.53 -3.23
N GLU A 186 -3.57 -12.69 -4.21
CA GLU A 186 -2.59 -11.95 -5.00
C GLU A 186 -2.40 -10.51 -4.51
N HIS A 187 -3.06 -10.14 -3.38
CA HIS A 187 -2.99 -8.78 -2.85
C HIS A 187 -1.52 -8.37 -2.61
N PRO A 188 -1.08 -7.21 -3.16
CA PRO A 188 0.23 -6.66 -2.87
C PRO A 188 0.44 -6.44 -1.38
N VAL A 189 1.57 -6.91 -0.87
CA VAL A 189 1.96 -6.68 0.52
C VAL A 189 3.39 -6.17 0.63
N CYS A 190 3.65 -5.51 1.74
CA CYS A 190 4.96 -5.13 2.20
C CYS A 190 5.15 -5.55 3.66
N VAL A 191 6.40 -5.54 4.12
CA VAL A 191 6.71 -5.60 5.54
C VAL A 191 6.93 -4.18 6.04
N MET A 192 6.15 -3.73 7.03
CA MET A 192 6.40 -2.48 7.74
C MET A 192 6.96 -2.80 9.11
N VAL A 193 8.10 -2.19 9.44
CA VAL A 193 8.74 -2.30 10.74
C VAL A 193 8.66 -0.96 11.43
N PHE A 194 8.11 -0.94 12.64
CA PHE A 194 8.10 0.22 13.52
C PHE A 194 9.03 -0.03 14.70
N SER A 195 9.87 0.95 15.00
CA SER A 195 10.78 0.97 16.13
C SER A 195 10.87 2.38 16.68
N LYS A 196 10.57 2.54 17.96
CA LYS A 196 10.70 3.82 18.66
C LYS A 196 12.16 4.19 18.90
N SER A 197 13.02 3.21 19.14
CA SER A 197 14.44 3.41 19.45
C SER A 197 15.30 3.53 18.18
N ASN A 198 14.83 3.00 17.05
CA ASN A 198 15.62 2.94 15.82
C ASN A 198 14.80 3.26 14.54
N PRO A 199 14.20 4.45 14.38
CA PRO A 199 13.39 4.79 13.20
C PRO A 199 14.22 5.20 11.98
N LEU A 200 14.82 4.23 11.28
CA LEU A 200 15.71 4.47 10.12
C LEU A 200 14.98 4.99 8.86
N GLN A 201 13.66 4.83 8.77
CA GLN A 201 12.81 5.13 7.61
C GLN A 201 13.29 4.50 6.29
N GLN A 202 13.99 3.37 6.32
CA GLN A 202 14.53 2.77 5.09
C GLN A 202 13.43 2.18 4.21
N VAL A 203 13.54 2.35 2.90
CA VAL A 203 12.64 1.72 1.93
C VAL A 203 13.42 0.70 1.12
N TRP A 204 12.95 -0.53 1.16
CA TRP A 204 13.51 -1.68 0.48
C TRP A 204 12.51 -2.18 -0.56
N LYS A 205 13.03 -2.69 -1.68
CA LYS A 205 12.28 -3.50 -2.63
C LYS A 205 12.97 -4.84 -2.77
N ASN A 206 12.31 -5.90 -2.30
CA ASN A 206 12.92 -7.19 -2.04
C ASN A 206 14.22 -7.02 -1.22
N ASP A 207 15.38 -7.35 -1.78
CA ASP A 207 16.69 -7.29 -1.12
C ASP A 207 17.48 -6.00 -1.42
N THR A 208 16.88 -5.04 -2.15
CA THR A 208 17.55 -3.80 -2.56
C THR A 208 17.07 -2.60 -1.75
N MET A 209 17.99 -1.89 -1.09
CA MET A 209 17.73 -0.62 -0.40
C MET A 209 17.62 0.51 -1.43
N LEU A 210 16.51 1.25 -1.43
CA LEU A 210 16.19 2.29 -2.42
C LEU A 210 16.51 3.70 -1.94
N GLY A 211 16.56 3.89 -0.63
CA GLY A 211 16.76 5.16 0.06
C GLY A 211 15.91 5.22 1.33
N THR A 212 15.80 6.39 1.92
CA THR A 212 14.82 6.66 2.99
C THR A 212 13.46 7.05 2.42
N TYR A 213 12.40 6.88 3.22
CA TYR A 213 11.04 7.28 2.85
C TYR A 213 11.00 8.78 2.52
N ASP A 214 11.65 9.62 3.33
CA ASP A 214 11.68 11.06 3.12
C ASP A 214 12.39 11.47 1.82
N GLU A 215 13.55 10.88 1.51
CA GLU A 215 14.25 11.15 0.25
C GLU A 215 13.40 10.82 -0.97
N LEU A 216 12.73 9.66 -0.95
CA LEU A 216 11.84 9.24 -2.03
C LEU A 216 10.61 10.15 -2.08
N HIS A 217 10.05 10.52 -0.94
CA HIS A 217 8.87 11.37 -0.84
C HIS A 217 9.16 12.79 -1.36
N GLN A 218 10.35 13.35 -1.12
CA GLN A 218 10.74 14.63 -1.70
C GLN A 218 10.75 14.60 -3.23
N LYS A 219 11.19 13.49 -3.84
CA LYS A 219 11.11 13.31 -5.30
C LYS A 219 9.64 13.24 -5.77
N HIS A 220 8.77 12.61 -5.00
CA HIS A 220 7.33 12.60 -5.26
C HIS A 220 6.71 14.00 -5.20
N LEU A 221 7.02 14.78 -4.16
CA LEU A 221 6.54 16.17 -4.00
C LEU A 221 6.97 17.06 -5.17
N ARG A 222 8.20 16.90 -5.67
CA ARG A 222 8.66 17.65 -6.86
C ARG A 222 7.78 17.42 -8.08
N ALA A 223 7.27 16.21 -8.28
CA ALA A 223 6.35 15.90 -9.38
C ALA A 223 4.95 16.51 -9.18
N LEU A 224 4.59 16.88 -7.94
CA LEU A 224 3.33 17.53 -7.60
C LEU A 224 3.40 19.07 -7.63
N ASN A 225 4.59 19.67 -7.74
CA ASN A 225 4.77 21.12 -7.65
C ASN A 225 4.13 21.91 -8.80
N THR A 226 3.90 21.28 -9.96
CA THR A 226 3.30 21.98 -11.10
C THR A 226 1.82 22.26 -10.88
N SER A 227 1.33 23.45 -11.21
CA SER A 227 -0.10 23.80 -11.09
C SER A 227 -1.02 22.80 -11.79
N SER A 228 -2.13 22.43 -11.15
CA SER A 228 -3.18 21.57 -11.71
C SER A 228 -4.07 22.30 -12.72
N SER A 229 -3.99 23.63 -12.81
CA SER A 229 -4.81 24.47 -13.68
C SER A 229 -4.08 24.98 -14.94
N ALA A 230 -2.86 24.51 -15.20
CA ALA A 230 -2.11 24.97 -16.39
C ALA A 230 -2.79 24.60 -17.72
N VAL A 231 -3.56 23.51 -17.71
CA VAL A 231 -4.35 23.01 -18.83
C VAL A 231 -5.72 22.62 -18.30
N GLU A 232 -6.77 23.03 -19.01
CA GLU A 232 -8.10 22.50 -18.75
C GLU A 232 -8.16 21.05 -19.21
N MET A 233 -8.50 20.15 -18.29
CA MET A 233 -8.66 18.72 -18.63
C MET A 233 -9.87 18.14 -17.93
N THR A 234 -10.66 17.35 -18.65
CA THR A 234 -11.81 16.60 -18.13
C THR A 234 -11.55 15.13 -18.33
N PHE A 235 -11.31 14.40 -17.23
CA PHE A 235 -11.10 12.95 -17.25
C PHE A 235 -12.44 12.22 -17.41
N ASN A 236 -12.41 11.01 -17.96
CA ASN A 236 -13.60 10.18 -18.20
C ASN A 236 -14.58 10.84 -19.17
N ASP A 237 -14.07 11.60 -20.14
CA ASP A 237 -14.86 12.16 -21.23
C ASP A 237 -14.76 11.26 -22.47
N PRO A 238 -15.82 10.53 -22.86
CA PRO A 238 -15.82 9.65 -24.01
C PRO A 238 -15.50 10.33 -25.34
N LEU A 239 -15.54 11.67 -25.44
CA LEU A 239 -15.22 12.43 -26.65
C LEU A 239 -13.77 12.98 -26.63
N GLY A 240 -13.03 12.76 -25.55
CA GLY A 240 -11.68 13.26 -25.39
C GLY A 240 -10.70 12.79 -26.48
N ALA A 241 -9.83 13.70 -26.92
CA ALA A 241 -8.78 13.45 -27.90
C ALA A 241 -7.49 12.85 -27.28
N LEU A 242 -7.33 12.98 -25.97
CA LEU A 242 -6.20 12.40 -25.23
C LEU A 242 -6.61 11.07 -24.57
N GLY A 243 -5.91 9.99 -24.91
CA GLY A 243 -6.05 8.70 -24.24
C GLY A 243 -5.11 8.60 -23.03
N TYR A 244 -5.57 7.91 -21.98
CA TYR A 244 -4.76 7.65 -20.79
C TYR A 244 -4.95 6.22 -20.28
N ARG A 245 -3.84 5.49 -20.20
CA ARG A 245 -3.73 4.21 -19.49
C ARG A 245 -3.13 4.47 -18.11
N ALA A 246 -3.96 4.31 -17.09
CA ALA A 246 -3.62 4.60 -15.71
C ALA A 246 -3.01 3.41 -14.95
N VAL A 247 -3.05 2.20 -15.54
CA VAL A 247 -2.55 0.96 -14.91
C VAL A 247 -1.59 0.22 -15.82
N ASP A 248 -0.59 -0.43 -15.24
CA ASP A 248 0.24 -1.40 -15.94
C ASP A 248 -0.58 -2.65 -16.30
N GLY A 249 -0.39 -3.15 -17.51
CA GLY A 249 -0.92 -4.44 -17.97
C GLY A 249 -0.15 -5.63 -17.42
N THR A 250 -0.34 -6.79 -18.03
CA THR A 250 0.28 -8.06 -17.61
C THR A 250 1.36 -8.56 -18.56
N LYS A 251 1.50 -7.94 -19.75
CA LYS A 251 2.46 -8.37 -20.78
C LYS A 251 3.91 -8.18 -20.35
N GLU A 252 4.79 -8.98 -20.93
CA GLU A 252 6.24 -9.04 -20.65
C GLU A 252 7.05 -7.97 -21.39
N ASP A 253 6.47 -7.40 -22.45
CA ASP A 253 7.14 -6.47 -23.38
C ASP A 253 6.93 -4.99 -23.04
N ASP A 254 6.41 -4.68 -21.84
CA ASP A 254 6.03 -3.35 -21.39
C ASP A 254 5.05 -2.59 -22.31
N SER A 255 4.47 -3.24 -23.33
CA SER A 255 3.56 -2.58 -24.30
C SER A 255 2.27 -2.06 -23.66
N MET A 256 1.98 -2.48 -22.42
CA MET A 256 0.82 -2.07 -21.63
C MET A 256 1.18 -1.24 -20.40
N ARG A 257 2.32 -0.54 -20.42
CA ARG A 257 2.75 0.36 -19.33
C ARG A 257 1.86 1.61 -19.24
N ILE A 258 1.79 2.20 -18.05
CA ILE A 258 1.12 3.50 -17.82
C ILE A 258 1.62 4.53 -18.84
N LYS A 259 0.71 5.17 -19.58
CA LYS A 259 1.06 6.19 -20.58
C LYS A 259 -0.13 7.05 -20.99
N PHE A 260 0.19 8.24 -21.48
CA PHE A 260 -0.65 9.02 -22.38
C PHE A 260 -0.45 8.58 -23.83
N CYS A 261 -1.49 8.72 -24.64
CA CYS A 261 -1.47 8.45 -26.08
C CYS A 261 -2.55 9.28 -26.77
N ARG A 262 -2.61 9.26 -28.10
CA ARG A 262 -3.80 9.77 -28.78
C ARG A 262 -5.03 8.94 -28.41
N GLY A 263 -6.21 9.54 -28.49
CA GLY A 263 -7.45 8.87 -28.13
C GLY A 263 -7.73 7.66 -29.03
N ASP A 264 -7.56 7.81 -30.33
CA ASP A 264 -7.68 6.72 -31.30
C ASP A 264 -6.70 5.56 -31.04
N GLU A 265 -5.51 5.84 -30.53
CA GLU A 265 -4.50 4.83 -30.15
C GLU A 265 -4.83 4.04 -28.88
N LEU A 266 -5.72 4.54 -28.01
CA LEU A 266 -6.00 3.89 -26.72
C LEU A 266 -6.67 2.52 -26.90
N GLY A 267 -7.43 2.35 -27.99
CA GLY A 267 -8.11 1.10 -28.35
C GLY A 267 -9.15 0.63 -27.33
N TYR A 268 -9.70 1.53 -26.51
CA TYR A 268 -10.73 1.21 -25.52
C TYR A 268 -12.11 1.64 -26.01
N ASP A 269 -13.13 0.81 -25.83
CA ASP A 269 -14.49 1.16 -26.22
C ASP A 269 -15.00 2.38 -25.44
N ARG A 270 -15.18 3.51 -26.14
CA ARG A 270 -15.63 4.79 -25.57
C ARG A 270 -16.98 4.65 -24.85
N GLN A 271 -17.85 3.73 -25.27
CA GLN A 271 -19.15 3.49 -24.63
C GLN A 271 -19.03 2.86 -23.23
N ARG A 272 -17.86 2.30 -22.89
CA ARG A 272 -17.58 1.69 -21.58
C ARG A 272 -16.97 2.67 -20.58
N ILE A 273 -16.77 3.93 -20.97
CA ILE A 273 -16.29 4.97 -20.05
C ILE A 273 -17.40 5.34 -19.08
N LYS A 274 -17.08 5.26 -17.80
CA LYS A 274 -17.94 5.66 -16.69
C LYS A 274 -17.24 6.78 -15.93
N VAL A 275 -18.00 7.55 -15.18
CA VAL A 275 -17.45 8.54 -14.23
C VAL A 275 -16.47 7.92 -13.23
N SER A 276 -16.60 6.62 -12.96
CA SER A 276 -15.72 5.84 -12.08
C SER A 276 -14.60 5.08 -12.80
N SER A 277 -14.46 5.24 -14.13
CA SER A 277 -13.33 4.68 -14.88
C SER A 277 -12.02 5.22 -14.32
N ARG A 278 -11.07 4.31 -14.08
CA ARG A 278 -9.80 4.60 -13.40
C ARG A 278 -8.59 3.81 -13.90
N HIS A 279 -8.78 2.98 -14.94
CA HIS A 279 -7.74 2.12 -15.50
C HIS A 279 -7.38 2.54 -16.93
N LEU A 280 -8.41 2.83 -17.73
CA LEU A 280 -8.32 3.32 -19.10
C LEU A 280 -9.37 4.43 -19.24
N THR A 281 -8.98 5.56 -19.82
CA THR A 281 -9.89 6.68 -19.98
C THR A 281 -9.51 7.59 -21.14
N TYR A 282 -10.49 8.39 -21.53
CA TYR A 282 -10.35 9.49 -22.48
C TYR A 282 -10.44 10.82 -21.72
N ILE A 283 -9.68 11.78 -22.19
CA ILE A 283 -9.51 13.08 -21.56
C ILE A 283 -9.74 14.16 -22.62
N SER A 284 -10.69 15.05 -22.36
CA SER A 284 -10.81 16.30 -23.12
C SER A 284 -9.80 17.30 -22.59
N THR A 285 -9.14 18.02 -23.47
CA THR A 285 -8.08 18.97 -23.11
C THR A 285 -8.08 20.20 -24.01
N SER A 286 -7.69 21.34 -23.45
CA SER A 286 -7.52 22.60 -24.19
C SER A 286 -6.19 22.71 -24.95
N VAL A 287 -5.34 21.68 -24.93
CA VAL A 287 -4.08 21.68 -25.68
C VAL A 287 -4.37 21.61 -27.19
N PRO A 288 -3.83 22.54 -28.00
CA PRO A 288 -3.98 22.49 -29.45
C PRO A 288 -3.44 21.20 -30.07
N GLU A 289 -4.18 20.64 -31.03
CA GLU A 289 -3.86 19.41 -31.76
C GLU A 289 -2.42 19.33 -32.30
N PRO A 290 -1.83 20.40 -32.89
CA PRO A 290 -0.45 20.36 -33.39
C PRO A 290 0.61 20.22 -32.28
N MET A 291 0.27 20.58 -31.03
CA MET A 291 1.17 20.51 -29.89
C MET A 291 0.95 19.25 -29.04
N LEU A 292 -0.23 18.64 -29.15
CA LEU A 292 -0.65 17.54 -28.29
C LEU A 292 0.31 16.33 -28.36
N ASP A 293 0.83 15.96 -29.54
CA ASP A 293 1.81 14.86 -29.66
C ASP A 293 3.08 15.12 -28.87
N ARG A 294 3.67 16.31 -29.00
CA ARG A 294 4.89 16.69 -28.28
C ARG A 294 4.67 16.72 -26.77
N VAL A 295 3.48 17.13 -26.32
CA VAL A 295 3.11 17.11 -24.91
C VAL A 295 2.92 15.67 -24.40
N ILE A 296 2.31 14.78 -25.19
CA ILE A 296 2.17 13.36 -24.88
C ILE A 296 3.55 12.70 -24.72
N GLU A 297 4.46 12.95 -25.67
CA GLU A 297 5.82 12.41 -25.63
C GLU A 297 6.56 12.87 -24.36
N GLU A 298 6.56 14.18 -24.09
CA GLU A 298 7.19 14.74 -22.89
C GLU A 298 6.54 14.24 -21.60
N ALA A 299 5.21 14.05 -21.58
CA ALA A 299 4.52 13.49 -20.43
C ALA A 299 4.92 12.04 -20.15
N ASN A 300 5.02 11.23 -21.19
CA ASN A 300 5.47 9.85 -21.07
C ASN A 300 6.94 9.77 -20.61
N ARG A 301 7.80 10.63 -21.14
CA ARG A 301 9.19 10.75 -20.66
C ARG A 301 9.26 11.12 -19.18
N ARG A 302 8.41 12.05 -18.72
CA ARG A 302 8.32 12.45 -17.31
C ARG A 302 7.73 11.36 -16.42
N ILE A 303 6.77 10.57 -16.89
CA ILE A 303 6.29 9.38 -16.19
C ILE A 303 7.47 8.45 -15.92
N GLU A 304 8.26 8.12 -16.95
CA GLU A 304 9.39 7.20 -16.78
C GLU A 304 10.51 7.75 -15.87
N ALA A 305 10.81 9.04 -15.98
CA ALA A 305 11.72 9.72 -15.07
C ALA A 305 11.22 9.66 -13.62
N TYR A 306 9.91 9.88 -13.39
CA TYR A 306 9.29 9.78 -12.08
C TYR A 306 9.36 8.35 -11.51
N ARG A 307 9.01 7.35 -12.33
CA ARG A 307 9.06 5.93 -11.94
C ARG A 307 10.46 5.52 -11.54
N THR A 308 11.46 5.91 -12.33
CA THR A 308 12.88 5.67 -12.04
C THR A 308 13.29 6.35 -10.74
N ALA A 309 12.96 7.64 -10.57
CA ALA A 309 13.40 8.42 -9.42
C ALA A 309 12.78 7.94 -8.09
N THR A 310 11.53 7.47 -8.14
CA THR A 310 10.75 7.04 -6.96
C THR A 310 10.67 5.53 -6.79
N HIS A 311 11.23 4.76 -7.73
CA HIS A 311 11.16 3.30 -7.77
C HIS A 311 9.73 2.76 -7.64
N ASP A 312 8.75 3.51 -8.19
CA ASP A 312 7.31 3.24 -8.10
C ASP A 312 6.70 3.19 -6.69
N VAL A 313 7.43 3.59 -5.64
CA VAL A 313 7.01 3.46 -4.24
C VAL A 313 5.68 4.17 -3.95
N PHE A 314 5.45 5.32 -4.58
CA PHE A 314 4.22 6.10 -4.39
C PHE A 314 3.14 5.82 -5.44
N LEU A 315 3.37 4.90 -6.38
CA LEU A 315 2.31 4.42 -7.26
C LEU A 315 1.52 3.31 -6.57
N THR A 316 0.19 3.37 -6.67
CA THR A 316 -0.67 2.36 -6.03
C THR A 316 -0.39 1.00 -6.66
N ALA A 317 -0.08 0.00 -5.83
CA ALA A 317 0.03 -1.37 -6.29
C ALA A 317 -1.32 -1.86 -6.85
N PHE A 318 -1.29 -2.48 -8.03
CA PHE A 318 -2.49 -2.84 -8.77
C PHE A 318 -2.57 -4.34 -9.04
N MET A 319 -3.33 -5.06 -8.21
CA MET A 319 -3.48 -6.51 -8.31
C MET A 319 -2.11 -7.24 -8.20
N GLY A 320 -1.90 -8.33 -8.93
CA GLY A 320 -0.64 -9.08 -8.94
C GLY A 320 0.48 -8.42 -9.77
N ASN A 321 1.39 -9.25 -10.26
CA ASN A 321 2.57 -8.84 -11.01
C ASN A 321 2.36 -8.90 -12.53
N THR A 322 3.28 -8.31 -13.29
CA THR A 322 3.47 -8.64 -14.70
C THR A 322 3.97 -10.07 -14.81
N LYS A 323 3.94 -10.63 -16.02
CA LYS A 323 4.48 -11.97 -16.27
C LYS A 323 6.00 -12.08 -16.00
N ASN A 324 6.74 -10.97 -16.03
CA ASN A 324 8.15 -10.92 -15.60
C ASN A 324 8.33 -10.82 -14.08
N GLY A 325 7.24 -10.89 -13.30
CA GLY A 325 7.29 -10.83 -11.84
C GLY A 325 7.35 -9.42 -11.24
N HIS A 326 7.27 -8.37 -12.05
CA HIS A 326 7.28 -6.99 -11.54
C HIS A 326 5.92 -6.56 -11.01
N ARG A 327 5.90 -5.83 -9.88
CA ARG A 327 4.64 -5.30 -9.35
C ARG A 327 3.97 -4.36 -10.36
N ARG A 328 2.70 -4.63 -10.68
CA ARG A 328 1.89 -3.73 -11.52
C ARG A 328 1.48 -2.50 -10.72
N ARG A 329 1.56 -1.34 -11.34
CA ARG A 329 1.27 -0.06 -10.69
C ARG A 329 0.07 0.63 -11.31
N ARG A 330 -0.49 1.57 -10.55
CA ARG A 330 -1.49 2.54 -11.00
C ARG A 330 -1.00 3.94 -10.68
N LEU A 331 -1.05 4.81 -11.69
CA LEU A 331 -0.86 6.24 -11.57
C LEU A 331 -2.22 6.92 -11.54
N ASP A 332 -2.56 7.57 -10.42
CA ASP A 332 -3.85 8.25 -10.28
C ASP A 332 -3.97 9.51 -11.15
N TYR A 333 -5.19 10.03 -11.24
CA TYR A 333 -5.49 11.20 -12.06
C TYR A 333 -4.91 12.50 -11.51
N TYR A 334 -4.63 12.54 -10.21
CA TYR A 334 -4.07 13.73 -9.58
C TYR A 334 -2.62 13.92 -10.01
N LEU A 335 -1.78 12.90 -9.81
CA LEU A 335 -0.38 12.94 -10.23
C LEU A 335 -0.26 12.96 -11.76
N SER A 336 -1.09 12.22 -12.49
CA SER A 336 -1.03 12.24 -13.97
C SER A 336 -1.33 13.62 -14.55
N ARG A 337 -2.31 14.36 -13.99
CA ARG A 337 -2.59 15.75 -14.36
C ARG A 337 -1.40 16.66 -14.09
N ARG A 338 -0.74 16.51 -12.93
CA ARG A 338 0.44 17.32 -12.57
C ARG A 338 1.58 17.10 -13.57
N ILE A 339 1.84 15.84 -13.92
CA ILE A 339 2.86 15.48 -14.92
C ILE A 339 2.50 16.03 -16.30
N PHE A 340 1.25 15.87 -16.74
CA PHE A 340 0.81 16.36 -18.05
C PHE A 340 0.93 17.89 -18.14
N ASN A 341 0.50 18.61 -17.11
CA ASN A 341 0.64 20.07 -17.04
C ASN A 341 2.10 20.53 -17.06
N ALA A 342 3.01 19.81 -16.39
CA ALA A 342 4.44 20.12 -16.43
C ALA A 342 5.01 19.95 -17.84
N SER A 343 4.53 18.94 -18.55
CA SER A 343 4.91 18.63 -19.93
C SER A 343 4.44 19.73 -20.88
N PHE A 344 3.17 20.15 -20.75
CA PHE A 344 2.61 21.25 -21.51
C PHE A 344 3.39 22.55 -21.34
N LEU A 345 3.68 22.94 -20.10
CA LEU A 345 4.43 24.17 -19.82
C LEU A 345 5.85 24.11 -20.40
N SER A 346 6.50 22.94 -20.35
CA SER A 346 7.82 22.73 -20.93
C SER A 346 7.81 22.88 -22.45
N VAL A 347 6.85 22.25 -23.14
CA VAL A 347 6.73 22.34 -24.60
C VAL A 347 6.36 23.76 -25.04
N LYS A 348 5.43 24.40 -24.34
CA LYS A 348 5.01 25.77 -24.62
C LYS A 348 6.16 26.78 -24.48
N ALA A 349 7.05 26.59 -23.50
CA ALA A 349 8.21 27.44 -23.32
C ALA A 349 9.17 27.32 -24.51
N LEU A 350 9.45 26.10 -24.98
CA LEU A 350 10.29 25.85 -26.16
C LEU A 350 9.72 26.50 -27.43
N ASP A 351 8.40 26.44 -27.63
CA ASP A 351 7.73 27.09 -28.76
C ASP A 351 7.74 28.63 -28.70
N SER A 352 7.95 29.20 -27.51
CA SER A 352 8.02 30.66 -27.35
C SER A 352 9.43 31.20 -27.59
N GLU A 353 10.44 30.32 -27.65
CA GLU A 353 11.86 30.64 -27.87
C GLU A 353 12.30 30.46 -29.34
N THR A 354 11.47 29.80 -30.16
CA THR A 354 11.61 29.63 -31.61
C THR A 354 10.71 30.59 -32.37
#